data_AF-A0A8T8DW73-F1
#
_entry.id   AF-A0A8T8DW73-F1
#
_cell.length_a   1.000
_cell.length_b   1.000
_cell.length_c   1.000
_cell.angle_alpha   90.00
_cell.angle_beta   90.00
_cell.angle_gamma   90.00
#
_symmetry.space_group_name_H-M   'P 1'
#
loop_
_entity.id
_entity.type
_entity.pdbx_description
1 polymer ?
#
loop_
_entity_poly.entity_id
_entity_poly.type
_entity_poly.pdbx_seq_one_letter_code
_entity_poly.pdbx_strand_id
1 'polypeptide(L)' 'MTATLTDDEVGKTVVDAEGKELGIVAKVENGRASVDPNPSIAEQLLASLGVEGEDNEDYVVTEDMLDSVGEEIVLRGNL' A
#
# COMPACT_ATOMS: atom_id res chain seq x y z
N MET A 1 17.85 -5.89 4.55
CA MET A 1 16.91 -6.42 5.55
C MET A 1 15.62 -6.66 4.80
N THR A 2 15.09 -7.88 4.83
CA THR A 2 13.82 -8.22 4.20
C THR A 2 12.71 -7.58 5.03
N ALA A 3 12.06 -6.58 4.48
CA ALA A 3 10.96 -5.88 5.13
C ALA A 3 9.79 -6.88 5.29
N THR A 4 9.51 -7.31 6.52
CA THR A 4 8.55 -8.39 6.79
C THR A 4 7.19 -7.79 7.11
N LEU A 5 6.17 -8.17 6.34
CA LEU A 5 4.78 -7.78 6.62
C LEU A 5 4.19 -8.69 7.69
N THR A 6 3.98 -8.15 8.89
CA THR A 6 3.29 -8.81 10.01
C THR A 6 2.02 -8.08 10.41
N ASP A 7 1.19 -8.70 11.25
CA ASP A 7 -0.04 -8.08 11.75
C ASP A 7 0.20 -6.79 12.56
N ASP A 8 1.41 -6.61 13.10
CA ASP A 8 1.86 -5.35 13.75
C ASP A 8 1.85 -4.15 12.79
N GLU A 9 1.93 -4.41 11.48
CA GLU A 9 1.90 -3.38 10.45
C GLU A 9 0.48 -2.92 10.10
N VAL A 10 -0.55 -3.59 10.64
CA VAL A 10 -1.96 -3.23 10.42
C VAL A 10 -2.26 -1.88 11.09
N GLY A 11 -2.89 -0.99 10.33
CA GLY A 11 -3.18 0.38 10.75
C GLY A 11 -2.03 1.36 10.51
N LYS A 12 -0.89 0.91 9.97
CA LYS A 12 0.18 1.83 9.57
C LYS A 12 -0.14 2.53 8.27
N THR A 13 0.39 3.74 8.17
CA THR A 13 0.32 4.54 6.95
C THR A 13 1.23 3.94 5.89
N VAL A 14 0.68 3.82 4.69
CA VAL A 14 1.41 3.40 3.50
C VAL A 14 1.69 4.61 2.65
N VAL A 15 2.94 4.79 2.28
CA VAL A 15 3.44 5.88 1.47
C VAL A 15 4.16 5.35 0.24
N ASP A 16 4.21 6.17 -0.79
CA ASP A 16 5.05 5.91 -1.96
C ASP A 16 6.53 6.27 -1.70
N ALA A 17 7.42 5.92 -2.63
CA ALA A 17 8.83 6.32 -2.59
C ALA A 17 9.02 7.86 -2.57
N GLU A 18 8.03 8.62 -3.06
CA GLU A 18 8.01 10.09 -2.96
C GLU A 18 7.57 10.61 -1.58
N GLY A 19 7.17 9.74 -0.65
CA GLY A 19 6.60 10.10 0.65
C GLY A 19 5.14 10.54 0.57
N LYS A 20 4.46 10.21 -0.54
CA LYS A 20 3.04 10.52 -0.72
C LYS A 20 2.20 9.47 0.00
N GLU A 21 1.33 9.91 0.89
CA GLU A 21 0.38 9.02 1.56
C GLU A 21 -0.53 8.36 0.53
N LEU A 22 -0.49 7.04 0.46
CA LEU A 22 -1.31 6.25 -0.46
C LEU A 22 -2.56 5.73 0.26
N GLY A 23 -2.43 5.36 1.53
CA GLY A 23 -3.50 4.72 2.28
C GLY A 23 -3.03 4.17 3.62
N ILE A 24 -3.84 3.28 4.19
CA ILE A 24 -3.59 2.64 5.49
C ILE A 24 -3.69 1.13 5.34
N VAL A 25 -2.84 0.37 6.03
CA VAL A 25 -2.95 -1.10 6.04
C VAL A 25 -4.24 -1.52 6.75
N ALA A 26 -5.18 -2.08 6.00
CA ALA A 26 -6.41 -2.63 6.52
C ALA A 26 -6.19 -4.01 7.17
N LYS A 27 -5.32 -4.84 6.57
CA LYS A 27 -5.07 -6.21 7.04
C LYS A 27 -3.74 -6.75 6.56
N VAL A 28 -3.12 -7.67 7.31
CA VAL A 28 -1.99 -8.47 6.83
C VAL A 28 -2.31 -9.96 6.93
N GLU A 29 -2.17 -10.71 5.83
CA GLU A 29 -2.31 -12.16 5.78
C GLU A 29 -1.23 -12.80 4.90
N ASN A 30 -0.59 -13.86 5.41
CA ASN A 30 0.41 -14.65 4.66
C ASN A 30 1.54 -13.79 4.04
N GLY A 31 2.00 -12.75 4.74
CA GLY A 31 3.02 -11.83 4.22
C GLY A 31 2.51 -10.87 3.15
N ARG A 32 1.19 -10.67 3.06
CA ARG A 32 0.54 -9.72 2.16
C ARG A 32 -0.29 -8.73 2.95
N ALA A 33 -0.06 -7.44 2.74
CA ALA A 33 -0.85 -6.37 3.31
C ALA A 33 -1.97 -5.98 2.34
N SER A 34 -3.21 -5.94 2.79
CA SER A 34 -4.28 -5.18 2.15
C SER A 34 -4.21 -3.75 2.64
N VAL A 35 -4.10 -2.81 1.72
CA VAL A 35 -4.04 -1.38 1.98
C VAL A 35 -5.31 -0.75 1.45
N ASP A 36 -6.03 -0.06 2.33
CA ASP A 36 -7.17 0.78 1.98
C ASP A 36 -6.63 2.13 1.48
N PRO A 37 -6.73 2.41 0.16
CA PRO A 37 -6.17 3.62 -0.41
C PRO A 37 -7.04 4.82 -0.06
N ASN A 38 -6.40 5.96 0.19
CA ASN A 38 -7.12 7.21 0.40
C ASN A 38 -7.84 7.62 -0.90
N PRO A 39 -9.12 8.01 -0.85
CA PRO A 39 -9.90 8.36 -2.05
C PRO A 39 -9.28 9.51 -2.85
N SER A 40 -8.62 10.45 -2.16
CA SER A 40 -7.91 11.58 -2.77
C SER A 40 -6.73 11.17 -3.68
N ILE A 41 -6.17 9.98 -3.48
CA ILE A 41 -4.96 9.48 -4.16
C ILE A 41 -5.32 8.31 -5.07
N ALA A 42 -6.29 7.50 -4.64
CA ALA A 42 -6.91 6.45 -5.42
C ALA A 42 -7.28 6.96 -6.82
N GLU A 43 -7.93 8.13 -6.96
CA GLU A 43 -8.26 8.69 -8.28
C GLU A 43 -7.05 8.87 -9.21
N GLN A 44 -5.90 9.35 -8.71
CA GLN A 44 -4.70 9.52 -9.53
C GLN A 44 -4.03 8.19 -9.87
N LEU A 45 -3.99 7.26 -8.92
CA LEU A 45 -3.39 5.94 -9.11
C LEU A 45 -4.24 5.07 -10.03
N LEU A 46 -5.55 5.03 -9.82
CA LEU A 46 -6.51 4.33 -10.66
C LEU A 46 -6.46 4.86 -12.10
N ALA A 47 -6.32 6.18 -12.28
CA ALA A 47 -6.17 6.80 -13.59
C ALA A 47 -4.84 6.43 -14.29
N SER A 48 -3.73 6.37 -13.55
CA SER A 48 -2.43 5.95 -14.10
C SER A 48 -2.36 4.43 -14.40
N LEU A 49 -3.02 3.61 -13.58
CA LEU A 49 -2.98 2.13 -13.67
C LEU A 49 -4.07 1.55 -14.59
N GLY A 50 -5.00 2.36 -15.10
CA GLY A 50 -6.00 1.92 -16.09
C GLY A 50 -7.04 0.94 -15.53
N VAL A 51 -7.27 0.95 -14.23
CA VAL A 51 -8.28 0.12 -13.56
C VAL A 51 -9.61 0.86 -13.55
N GLU A 52 -10.46 0.55 -14.53
CA GLU A 52 -11.81 1.07 -14.67
C GLU A 52 -12.78 0.36 -13.70
N GLY A 53 -12.80 0.82 -12.46
CA GLY A 53 -13.99 0.80 -11.60
C GLY A 53 -14.47 -0.52 -10.99
N GLU A 54 -15.34 -0.29 -10.01
CA GLU A 54 -16.26 -1.21 -9.33
C GLU A 54 -15.66 -2.13 -8.25
N ASP A 55 -15.74 -1.58 -7.03
CA ASP A 55 -15.92 -2.26 -5.76
C ASP A 55 -14.73 -3.11 -5.26
N ASN A 56 -14.28 -2.79 -4.04
CA ASN A 56 -13.26 -3.49 -3.22
C ASN A 56 -11.83 -3.00 -3.46
N GLU A 57 -11.59 -1.72 -3.13
CA GLU A 57 -10.39 -0.94 -3.47
C GLU A 57 -9.14 -1.27 -2.60
N ASP A 58 -9.10 -2.37 -1.86
CA ASP A 58 -7.92 -2.77 -1.10
C ASP A 58 -6.77 -3.20 -2.03
N TYR A 59 -5.67 -2.46 -2.02
CA TYR A 59 -4.46 -2.85 -2.75
C TYR A 59 -3.66 -3.89 -1.96
N VAL A 60 -3.44 -5.06 -2.54
CA VAL A 60 -2.61 -6.10 -1.92
C VAL A 60 -1.14 -5.84 -2.22
N VAL A 61 -0.42 -5.40 -1.20
CA VAL A 61 1.04 -5.22 -1.22
C VAL A 61 1.75 -6.44 -0.65
N THR A 62 2.83 -6.81 -1.31
CA THR A 62 3.70 -7.93 -0.91
C THR A 62 5.08 -7.42 -0.59
N GLU A 63 5.88 -8.19 0.16
CA GLU A 63 7.23 -7.83 0.58
C GLU A 63 8.16 -7.41 -0.57
N ASP A 64 7.93 -7.90 -1.79
CA ASP A 64 8.69 -7.53 -3.00
C ASP A 64 8.43 -6.09 -3.46
N MET A 65 7.25 -5.57 -3.14
CA MET A 65 6.80 -4.22 -3.46
C MET A 65 7.16 -3.21 -2.37
N LEU A 66 7.80 -3.64 -1.28
CA LEU A 66 8.20 -2.77 -0.18
C LEU A 66 9.63 -2.28 -0.38
N ASP A 67 9.85 -0.98 -0.19
CA ASP A 67 11.19 -0.40 -0.11
C ASP A 67 11.72 -0.48 1.33
N SER A 68 10.89 -0.04 2.28
CA SER A 68 11.22 -0.03 3.71
C SER A 68 9.95 -0.17 4.55
N VAL A 69 10.08 -0.89 5.66
CA VAL A 69 9.02 -1.05 6.67
C VAL A 69 9.57 -0.54 8.00
N GLY A 70 8.92 0.48 8.55
CA GLY A 70 9.33 1.15 9.80
C GLY A 70 8.14 1.74 10.55
N GLU A 71 8.15 3.05 10.80
CA GLU A 71 6.96 3.78 11.29
C GLU A 71 5.85 3.84 10.23
N GLU A 72 6.25 3.96 8.97
CA GLU A 72 5.41 3.92 7.79
C GLU A 72 5.92 2.86 6.81
N ILE A 73 5.02 2.40 5.94
CA ILE A 73 5.35 1.41 4.90
C ILE A 73 5.63 2.16 3.61
N VAL A 74 6.86 2.10 3.13
CA VAL A 74 7.27 2.73 1.88
C VAL A 74 7.21 1.70 0.76
N LEU A 75 6.47 2.00 -0.31
CA LEU A 75 6.41 1.13 -1.49
C LEU A 75 7.53 1.43 -2.48
N ARG A 76 8.10 0.38 -3.08
CA ARG A 76 8.88 0.46 -4.32
C ARG A 76 7.94 0.58 -5.52
N GLY A 77 7.17 1.66 -5.56
CA GLY A 77 6.36 2.02 -6.73
C GLY A 77 7.08 3.09 -7.53
N ASN A 78 7.18 2.91 -8.85
CA ASN A 78 7.18 4.05 -9.76
C ASN A 78 5.71 4.18 -10.20
N LEU A 79 4.88 4.76 -9.32
CA LEU A 79 3.43 4.86 -9.51
C LEU A 79 3.05 6.20 -10.15
#